data_AF-A0A929TWZ4-F1
#
_entry.id   AF-A0A929TWZ4-F1
#
_cell.length_a   1.000
_cell.length_b   1.000
_cell.length_c   1.000
_cell.angle_alpha   90.00
_cell.angle_beta   90.00
_cell.angle_gamma   90.00
#
_symmetry.space_group_name_H-M   'P 1'
#
loop_
_entity.id
_entity.type
_entity.pdbx_description
1 polymer ?
#
loop_
_entity_poly.entity_id
_entity_poly.type
_entity_poly.pdbx_seq_one_letter_code
_entity_poly.pdbx_strand_id
1 'polypeptide(L)' 'VCTYLAENKINILDISQTIVSGYFNMMMITDMENASVDFEKTVEDLDALGDGIGVKIKAQKEEIFESMHRL' A
#
# COMPACT_ATOMS: atom_id res chain seq x y z
N VAL A 1 1.90 -6.51 6.70
CA VAL A 1 1.63 -5.20 6.05
C VAL A 1 1.12 -4.17 7.05
N CYS A 2 -0.05 -4.36 7.69
CA CYS A 2 -0.60 -3.36 8.61
C CYS A 2 0.33 -2.99 9.79
N THR A 3 1.05 -3.97 10.35
CA THR A 3 2.06 -3.71 11.40
C THR A 3 3.15 -2.76 10.92
N TYR A 4 3.69 -3.00 9.72
CA TYR A 4 4.70 -2.13 9.11
C TYR A 4 4.16 -0.70 8.89
N LEU A 5 2.94 -0.56 8.38
CA LEU A 5 2.32 0.75 8.19
C LEU A 5 2.14 1.49 9.53
N ALA A 6 1.67 0.79 10.57
CA ALA A 6 1.49 1.36 11.90
C ALA A 6 2.82 1.77 12.56
N GLU A 7 3.87 0.95 12.45
CA GLU A 7 5.21 1.25 12.96
C GLU A 7 5.82 2.49 12.29
N ASN A 8 5.50 2.69 11.01
CA ASN A 8 5.98 3.83 10.23
C ASN A 8 5.06 5.06 10.28
N LYS A 9 4.06 5.07 11.17
CA LYS A 9 3.06 6.15 11.30
C LYS A 9 2.31 6.47 10.00
N ILE A 10 2.12 5.45 9.15
CA ILE A 10 1.31 5.55 7.94
C ILE A 10 -0.14 5.23 8.33
N ASN A 11 -1.03 6.19 8.13
CA ASN A 11 -2.43 6.02 8.47
C ASN A 11 -3.17 5.26 7.37
N ILE A 12 -4.06 4.34 7.74
CA ILE A 12 -4.88 3.60 6.78
C ILE A 12 -6.24 4.30 6.72
N LEU A 13 -6.55 4.94 5.59
CA LEU A 13 -7.81 5.63 5.36
C LEU A 13 -8.92 4.65 4.95
N ASP A 14 -8.57 3.69 4.10
CA ASP A 14 -9.50 2.65 3.65
C ASP A 14 -8.74 1.33 3.40
N ILE A 15 -9.43 0.23 3.63
CA ILE A 15 -8.94 -1.13 3.37
C ILE A 15 -10.05 -1.95 2.73
N SER A 16 -9.79 -2.39 1.51
CA SER A 16 -10.66 -3.29 0.76
C SER A 16 -9.92 -4.59 0.48
N GLN A 17 -10.51 -5.72 0.88
CA GLN A 17 -9.93 -7.03 0.64
C GLN A 17 -10.98 -7.96 0.04
N THR A 18 -10.58 -8.75 -0.95
CA THR A 18 -11.45 -9.69 -1.64
C THR A 18 -10.67 -10.90 -2.14
N ILE A 19 -11.37 -12.02 -2.29
CA ILE A 19 -10.81 -13.24 -2.88
C ILE A 19 -11.33 -13.31 -4.31
N VAL A 20 -10.42 -13.20 -5.29
CA VAL A 20 -10.77 -13.28 -6.72
C VAL A 20 -10.08 -14.49 -7.30
N SER A 21 -10.87 -15.45 -7.80
CA SER A 21 -10.37 -16.68 -8.42
C SER A 21 -9.37 -17.46 -7.56
N GLY A 22 -9.57 -17.45 -6.23
CA GLY A 22 -8.69 -18.11 -5.25
C GLY A 22 -7.47 -17.30 -4.82
N TYR A 23 -7.24 -16.12 -5.39
CA TYR A 23 -6.17 -15.20 -4.98
C TYR A 23 -6.68 -14.18 -3.98
N PHE A 24 -5.92 -13.99 -2.90
CA PHE A 24 -6.17 -12.93 -1.94
C PHE A 24 -5.71 -11.59 -2.52
N ASN A 25 -6.64 -10.66 -2.71
CA ASN A 25 -6.36 -9.31 -3.15
C ASN A 25 -6.70 -8.34 -2.03
N MET A 26 -5.79 -7.41 -1.76
CA MET A 26 -5.96 -6.36 -0.77
C MET A 26 -5.52 -5.04 -1.39
N MET A 27 -6.40 -4.05 -1.29
CA MET A 27 -6.17 -2.67 -1.68
C MET A 27 -6.29 -1.81 -0.43
N MET A 28 -5.32 -0.93 -0.24
CA MET A 28 -5.28 -0.01 0.90
C MET A 28 -5.09 1.40 0.37
N ILE A 29 -5.88 2.33 0.89
CA ILE A 29 -5.65 3.77 0.72
C ILE A 29 -4.99 4.23 2.02
N THR A 30 -3.78 4.77 1.89
CA THR A 30 -2.96 5.14 3.03
C THR A 30 -2.51 6.58 2.93
N ASP A 31 -2.55 7.29 4.05
CA ASP A 31 -2.02 8.63 4.20
C ASP A 31 -0.61 8.57 4.80
N MET A 32 0.33 9.18 4.09
CA MET A 32 1.75 9.25 4.43
C MET A 32 2.19 10.65 4.91
N GLU A 33 1.27 11.61 5.12
CA GLU A 33 1.61 12.97 5.54
C GLU A 33 2.46 13.01 6.82
N ASN A 34 2.22 12.09 7.74
CA ASN A 34 2.93 11.96 9.02
C ASN A 34 3.88 10.74 9.09
N ALA A 35 4.19 10.13 7.94
CA ALA A 35 5.04 8.95 7.89
C ALA A 35 6.46 9.26 8.39
N SER A 36 7.06 8.30 9.11
CA SER A 36 8.45 8.41 9.57
C SER A 36 9.49 8.03 8.52
N VAL A 37 9.05 7.62 7.34
CA VAL A 37 9.88 7.13 6.23
C VAL A 37 9.39 7.70 4.90
N ASP A 38 10.32 7.84 3.95
CA ASP A 38 10.01 8.30 2.61
C ASP A 38 9.24 7.24 1.80
N PHE A 39 8.52 7.71 0.79
CA PHE A 39 7.73 6.86 -0.11
C PHE A 39 8.57 5.78 -0.81
N GLU A 40 9.76 6.13 -1.32
CA GLU A 40 10.64 5.17 -2.00
C GLU A 40 11.04 4.02 -1.06
N LYS A 41 11.43 4.36 0.18
CA LYS A 41 11.77 3.37 1.19
C LYS A 41 10.57 2.50 1.59
N THR A 42 9.39 3.10 1.67
CA THR A 42 8.14 2.38 1.91
C THR A 42 7.87 1.36 0.80
N VAL A 43 8.09 1.73 -0.46
CA VAL A 43 7.95 0.81 -1.60
C VAL A 43 8.93 -0.36 -1.49
N GLU A 44 10.22 -0.08 -1.24
CA GLU A 44 11.25 -1.11 -1.10
C GLU A 44 10.97 -2.08 0.05
N ASP A 45 10.62 -1.56 1.23
CA ASP A 45 10.32 -2.36 2.41
C ASP A 45 9.06 -3.21 2.20
N LEU A 46 8.03 -2.67 1.52
CA LEU A 46 6.81 -3.40 1.18
C LEU A 46 7.06 -4.50 0.14
N ASP A 47 7.95 -4.27 -0.83
CA ASP A 47 8.33 -5.28 -1.84
C ASP A 47 9.09 -6.43 -1.15
N ALA A 48 10.07 -6.11 -0.31
CA ALA A 48 10.81 -7.10 0.47
C ALA A 48 9.91 -7.88 1.45
N LEU A 49 8.96 -7.20 2.09
CA LEU A 49 7.96 -7.85 2.94
C LEU A 49 7.05 -8.79 2.13
N GLY A 50 6.65 -8.37 0.93
CA GLY A 50 5.88 -9.16 -0.01
C GLY A 50 6.59 -10.45 -0.42
N ASP A 51 7.85 -10.34 -0.82
CA ASP A 51 8.71 -11.48 -1.18
C ASP A 51 8.84 -12.48 -0.02
N GLY A 52 8.96 -11.98 1.22
CA GLY A 52 9.06 -12.82 2.41
C GLY A 52 7.80 -13.64 2.72
N ILE A 53 6.63 -13.18 2.29
CA ILE A 53 5.33 -13.86 2.52
C ILE A 53 4.75 -14.47 1.25
N GLY A 54 5.45 -14.37 0.11
CA GLY A 54 5.02 -14.92 -1.17
C GLY A 54 3.85 -14.16 -1.80
N VAL A 55 3.70 -12.86 -1.52
CA VAL A 55 2.67 -12.00 -2.14
C VAL A 55 3.32 -10.81 -2.82
N LYS A 56 2.70 -10.31 -3.88
CA LYS A 56 3.20 -9.11 -4.57
C LYS A 56 2.53 -7.87 -3.99
N ILE A 57 3.32 -6.98 -3.39
CA ILE A 57 2.83 -5.70 -2.85
C ILE A 57 3.30 -4.60 -3.78
N LYS A 58 2.39 -3.71 -4.19
CA LYS A 58 2.74 -2.52 -4.97
C LYS A 58 2.16 -1.29 -4.28
N ALA A 59 3.01 -0.31 -4.01
CA ALA A 59 2.61 1.01 -3.56
C ALA A 59 2.73 2.00 -4.72
N GLN A 60 1.72 2.86 -4.89
CA GLN A 60 1.65 3.88 -5.93
C GLN A 60 1.06 5.16 -5.34
N LYS A 61 1.53 6.32 -5.81
CA LYS A 61 0.96 7.62 -5.41
C LYS A 61 -0.41 7.83 -6.05
N GLU A 62 -1.36 8.30 -5.26
CA GLU A 62 -2.75 8.55 -5.67
C GLU A 62 -2.87 9.60 -6.80
N GLU A 63 -1.92 10.54 -6.92
CA GLU A 63 -1.90 11.56 -8.00
C GLU A 63 -1.96 10.95 -9.42
N ILE A 64 -1.53 9.70 -9.59
CA ILE A 64 -1.66 8.96 -10.86
C ILE A 64 -3.14 8.65 -11.18
N PHE A 65 -3.97 8.44 -10.17
CA PHE A 65 -5.40 8.16 -10.31
C PHE A 65 -6.26 9.42 -10.51
N GLU A 66 -5.94 10.56 -9.87
CA GLU A 66 -6.66 11.83 -10.12
C GLU A 66 -6.59 12.25 -11.60
N SER A 67 -5.48 11.94 -12.27
CA SER A 67 -5.30 12.21 -13.70
C SER A 67 -6.24 11.40 -14.61
N MET A 68 -6.84 10.30 -14.11
CA MET A 68 -7.82 9.51 -14.88
C MET A 68 -9.28 9.95 -14.64
N HIS A 69 -9.58 10.64 -13.54
CA HIS A 69 -10.96 11.03 -13.17
C HIS A 69 -11.35 12.46 -13.61
N ARG A 70 -10.49 13.13 -14.38
CA ARG A 70 -10.84 14.37 -15.12
C ARG A 70 -11.09 14.06 -16.60
N LEU A 71 -12.22 13.41 -16.90
CA LEU A 71 -12.88 13.44 -18.21
C LEU A 71 -14.40 13.42 -18.02
#